data_AF-A0A2A4Y6L2-F1
#
_entry.id   AF-A0A2A4Y6L2-F1
#
_cell.length_a   1.000
_cell.length_b   1.000
_cell.length_c   1.000
_cell.angle_alpha   90.00
_cell.angle_beta   90.00
_cell.angle_gamma   90.00
#
_symmetry.space_group_name_H-M   'P 1'
#
loop_
_entity.id
_entity.type
_entity.pdbx_description
1 polymer ?
#
loop_
_entity_poly.entity_id
_entity_poly.type
_entity_poly.pdbx_seq_one_letter_code
_entity_poly.pdbx_strand_id
1 'polypeptide(L)'
;MEGREVMSAIVGSIIDPIVLLIFSAGVFMFTWGLLEFLLKVDSPEDRKKGVQHMLWGIIGIFIMATVFGILNIITETLGLGDPTKLGL
;
A
#
# COMPACT_ATOMS: atom_id res chain seq x y z
N MET A 1 21.53 24.36 9.89
CA MET A 1 20.70 23.14 9.71
C MET A 1 20.11 23.23 8.33
N GLU A 2 20.69 22.49 7.39
CA GLU A 2 20.25 22.53 6.00
C GLU A 2 18.83 21.93 5.91
N GLY A 3 17.91 22.55 5.18
CA GLY A 3 16.52 22.07 5.08
C GLY A 3 16.38 20.62 4.59
N ARG A 4 17.46 20.05 4.03
CA ARG A 4 17.56 18.66 3.60
C ARG A 4 17.60 17.66 4.77
N GLU A 5 18.21 18.02 5.90
CA GLU A 5 18.21 17.16 7.11
C GLU A 5 16.81 17.02 7.69
N VAL A 6 16.07 18.13 7.77
CA VAL A 6 14.71 18.13 8.30
C VAL A 6 13.78 17.32 7.39
N MET A 7 13.94 17.45 6.06
CA MET A 7 13.18 16.66 5.10
C MET A 7 13.45 15.16 5.23
N SER A 8 14.74 14.77 5.33
CA SER A 8 15.12 13.36 5.49
C SER A 8 14.62 12.77 6.81
N ALA A 9 14.68 13.54 7.91
CA ALA A 9 14.18 13.09 9.21
C ALA A 9 12.65 12.88 9.20
N ILE A 10 11.90 13.75 8.53
CA ILE A 10 10.44 13.62 8.37
C ILE A 10 10.08 12.41 7.51
N VAL A 11 10.73 12.24 6.37
CA VAL A 11 10.45 11.11 5.47
C VAL A 11 10.73 9.78 6.16
N GLY A 12 11.93 9.61 6.73
CA GLY A 12 12.31 8.35 7.36
C GLY A 12 11.57 8.02 8.66
N SER A 13 11.17 9.04 9.45
CA SER A 13 10.54 8.80 10.75
C SER A 13 9.02 8.76 10.71
N ILE A 14 8.39 9.38 9.69
CA ILE A 14 6.94 9.55 9.62
C ILE A 14 6.36 8.90 8.38
N ILE A 15 6.90 9.21 7.20
CA ILE A 15 6.30 8.76 5.94
C ILE A 15 6.51 7.26 5.73
N ASP A 16 7.75 6.77 5.83
CA ASP A 16 8.08 5.36 5.62
C ASP A 16 7.27 4.40 6.52
N PRO A 17 7.18 4.61 7.85
CA PRO A 17 6.38 3.73 8.71
C PRO A 17 4.88 3.81 8.44
N ILE A 18 4.35 4.98 8.05
CA ILE A 18 2.93 5.13 7.69
C ILE A 18 2.61 4.38 6.39
N VAL A 19 3.47 4.50 5.37
CA VAL A 19 3.34 3.78 4.10
C VAL A 19 3.36 2.27 4.35
N LEU A 20 4.29 1.79 5.17
CA LEU A 20 4.37 0.37 5.56
C LEU A 20 3.10 -0.09 6.30
N LEU A 21 2.57 0.72 7.21
CA LEU A 21 1.33 0.42 7.93
C LEU A 21 0.11 0.32 7.01
N ILE A 22 -0.06 1.29 6.11
CA ILE A 22 -1.17 1.30 5.15
C ILE A 22 -1.05 0.11 4.20
N PHE A 23 0.15 -0.19 3.72
CA PHE A 23 0.39 -1.35 2.87
C PHE A 23 0.03 -2.65 3.59
N SER A 24 0.50 -2.83 4.83
CA SER A 24 0.20 -4.00 5.64
C SER A 24 -1.30 -4.15 5.89
N ALA A 25 -1.99 -3.06 6.24
CA ALA A 25 -3.44 -3.06 6.44
C ALA A 25 -4.20 -3.40 5.15
N GLY A 26 -3.77 -2.87 4.01
CA GLY A 26 -4.36 -3.15 2.70
C GLY A 26 -4.23 -4.62 2.29
N VAL A 27 -3.03 -5.19 2.46
CA VAL A 27 -2.78 -6.62 2.22
C VAL A 27 -3.62 -7.48 3.17
N PHE A 28 -3.72 -7.09 4.45
CA PHE A 28 -4.52 -7.81 5.43
C PHE A 28 -6.01 -7.85 5.07
N MET A 29 -6.60 -6.70 4.71
CA MET A 29 -8.00 -6.64 4.26
C MET A 29 -8.22 -7.43 2.96
N PHE A 30 -7.27 -7.36 2.03
CA PHE A 30 -7.33 -8.16 0.79
C PHE A 30 -7.34 -9.66 1.08
N THR A 31 -6.41 -10.15 1.91
CA THR A 31 -6.35 -11.57 2.29
C THR A 31 -7.60 -12.01 3.05
N TRP A 32 -8.15 -11.18 3.94
CA TRP A 32 -9.40 -11.47 4.64
C TRP A 32 -10.60 -11.58 3.68
N GLY A 33 -10.73 -10.65 2.74
CA GLY A 33 -11.78 -10.67 1.72
C GLY A 33 -11.67 -11.88 0.78
N LEU A 34 -10.45 -12.28 0.42
CA LEU A 34 -10.20 -13.48 -0.38
C LEU A 34 -10.63 -14.75 0.37
N LEU A 35 -10.27 -14.89 1.64
CA LEU A 35 -10.67 -16.03 2.46
C LEU A 35 -12.20 -16.11 2.62
N GLU A 36 -12.86 -14.98 2.90
CA GLU A 36 -14.31 -14.95 3.02
C GLU A 36 -15.02 -15.28 1.70
N PHE A 37 -14.49 -14.81 0.56
CA PHE A 37 -15.01 -15.16 -0.76
C PHE A 37 -14.87 -16.66 -1.05
N LEU A 38 -13.74 -17.27 -0.71
CA LEU A 38 -13.49 -18.69 -0.95
C LEU A 38 -14.32 -19.61 -0.04
N LEU A 39 -14.52 -19.23 1.23
CA LEU A 39 -15.23 -20.05 2.22
C LEU A 39 -16.76 -19.98 2.07
N LYS A 40 -17.31 -18.92 1.47
CA LYS A 40 -18.75 -18.66 1.42
C LYS A 40 -19.34 -18.69 0.00
N VAL A 41 -18.78 -19.50 -0.88
CA VAL A 41 -19.20 -19.61 -2.30
C VAL A 41 -20.68 -20.02 -2.44
N ASP A 42 -21.22 -20.80 -1.50
CA ASP A 42 -22.56 -21.41 -1.61
C ASP A 42 -23.73 -20.49 -1.21
N SER A 43 -23.47 -19.33 -0.59
CA SER A 43 -24.52 -18.38 -0.14
C SER A 43 -24.45 -17.07 -0.94
N PRO A 44 -25.50 -16.70 -1.71
CA PRO A 44 -25.48 -15.50 -2.56
C PRO A 44 -25.42 -14.17 -1.77
N GLU A 45 -25.91 -14.12 -0.53
CA GLU A 45 -25.80 -12.93 0.33
C GLU A 45 -24.39 -12.75 0.90
N ASP A 46 -23.77 -13.84 1.33
CA ASP A 46 -22.42 -13.82 1.86
C ASP A 46 -21.36 -13.59 0.79
N ARG A 47 -21.62 -14.07 -0.43
CA ARG A 47 -20.78 -13.80 -1.59
C ARG A 47 -20.68 -12.30 -1.88
N LYS A 48 -21.77 -11.54 -1.72
CA LYS A 48 -21.73 -10.07 -1.87
C LYS A 48 -20.81 -9.41 -0.84
N LYS A 49 -20.83 -9.87 0.41
CA LYS A 49 -19.94 -9.36 1.46
C LYS A 49 -18.47 -9.70 1.19
N GLY A 50 -18.17 -10.93 0.80
CA GLY A 50 -16.80 -11.34 0.44
C GLY A 50 -16.25 -10.54 -0.76
N VAL A 51 -17.08 -10.29 -1.78
CA VAL A 51 -16.72 -9.43 -2.91
C VAL A 51 -16.47 -7.99 -2.49
N GLN A 52 -17.27 -7.44 -1.56
CA GLN A 52 -17.04 -6.08 -1.05
C GLN A 52 -15.70 -5.97 -0.31
N HIS A 53 -15.35 -6.92 0.56
CA HIS A 53 -14.05 -6.92 1.24
C HIS A 53 -12.87 -7.10 0.27
N MET A 54 -13.04 -7.92 -0.77
CA MET A 54 -12.04 -8.06 -1.84
C MET A 54 -11.83 -6.76 -2.61
N LEU A 55 -12.91 -6.03 -2.93
CA LEU A 55 -12.82 -4.73 -3.61
C LEU A 55 -12.06 -3.70 -2.77
N TRP A 56 -12.31 -3.63 -1.47
CA TRP A 56 -11.55 -2.75 -0.56
C TRP A 56 -10.06 -3.08 -0.54
N GLY A 57 -9.71 -4.37 -0.55
CA GLY A 57 -8.32 -4.81 -0.67
C GLY A 57 -7.68 -4.44 -2.01
N ILE A 58 -8.37 -4.67 -3.12
CA ILE A 58 -7.88 -4.32 -4.48
C ILE A 58 -7.64 -2.83 -4.61
N ILE A 59 -8.56 -1.99 -4.11
CA ILE A 59 -8.42 -0.54 -4.11
C ILE A 59 -7.17 -0.13 -3.33
N GLY A 60 -6.94 -0.73 -2.15
CA GLY A 60 -5.74 -0.47 -1.35
C GLY A 60 -4.44 -0.79 -2.10
N ILE A 61 -4.36 -1.97 -2.73
CA ILE A 61 -3.19 -2.38 -3.50
C ILE A 61 -2.99 -1.48 -4.73
N PHE A 62 -4.08 -1.11 -5.41
CA PHE A 62 -4.03 -0.24 -6.59
C PHE A 62 -3.48 1.16 -6.26
N ILE A 63 -3.90 1.74 -5.13
CA ILE A 63 -3.38 3.03 -4.67
C ILE A 63 -1.86 2.93 -4.41
N MET A 64 -1.41 1.88 -3.72
CA MET A 64 0.01 1.69 -3.43
C MET A 64 0.83 1.50 -4.71
N ALA A 65 0.34 0.69 -5.65
CA ALA A 65 0.99 0.49 -6.96
C ALA A 65 1.10 1.80 -7.75
N THR A 66 0.05 2.64 -7.71
CA THR A 66 0.03 3.94 -8.37
C THR A 66 1.04 4.90 -7.74
N VAL A 67 1.08 4.98 -6.41
CA VAL A 67 2.04 5.83 -5.68
C VAL A 67 3.47 5.41 -6.01
N PHE A 68 3.81 4.13 -5.92
CA PHE A 68 5.15 3.66 -6.25
C PHE A 68 5.50 3.87 -7.73
N GLY A 69 4.55 3.70 -8.64
CA GLY A 69 4.76 4.00 -10.07
C GLY A 69 5.12 5.46 -10.31
N ILE A 70 4.41 6.39 -9.67
CA ILE A 70 4.70 7.82 -9.77
C ILE A 70 6.05 8.15 -9.12
N LEU A 71 6.32 7.62 -7.92
CA LEU A 71 7.60 7.84 -7.23
C LEU A 71 8.79 7.30 -8.03
N ASN A 72 8.66 6.14 -8.67
CA ASN A 72 9.70 5.59 -9.55
C ASN A 72 9.97 6.52 -10.73
N ILE A 73 8.93 6.99 -11.41
CA ILE A 73 9.11 7.90 -12.55
C ILE A 73 9.84 9.19 -12.11
N ILE A 74 9.43 9.77 -10.98
CA ILE A 74 10.03 11.01 -10.46
C ILE A 74 11.49 10.78 -10.01
N THR A 75 11.76 9.69 -9.31
CA THR A 75 13.10 9.39 -8.79
C THR A 75 14.08 8.98 -9.88
N GLU A 76 13.62 8.25 -10.90
CA GLU A 76 14.42 7.90 -12.07
C GLU A 76 14.74 9.14 -12.92
N THR A 77 13.75 10.02 -13.14
CA THR A 77 13.95 11.27 -13.89
C THR A 77 14.86 12.27 -13.17
N LEU A 78 14.88 12.27 -11.84
CA LEU A 78 15.73 13.15 -11.03
C LEU A 78 17.05 12.47 -10.59
N GLY A 79 17.26 11.19 -10.92
CA GLY A 79 18.45 10.42 -10.52
C GLY A 79 18.58 10.19 -9.01
N LEU A 80 17.46 10.16 -8.27
CA LEU A 80 17.41 10.14 -6.80
C LEU A 80 17.44 8.73 -6.20
N GLY A 81 17.47 7.68 -7.02
CA GLY A 81 17.52 6.28 -6.55
C GLY A 81 16.14 5.73 -6.13
N ASP A 82 16.10 4.43 -5.84
CA ASP A 82 14.84 3.69 -5.66
C ASP A 82 14.13 4.06 -4.34
N PRO A 83 12.87 4.58 -4.40
CA PRO A 83 12.10 5.00 -3.23
C PRO A 83 11.62 3.83 -2.37
N THR A 84 11.73 2.59 -2.84
CA THR A 84 11.34 1.38 -2.07
C THR A 84 12.48 0.78 -1.25
N LYS A 85 13.67 1.37 -1.29
CA LYS A 85 14.76 1.02 -0.38
C LYS A 85 14.48 1.58 1.00
N LEU A 86 13.65 0.86 1.77
CA LEU A 86 13.67 0.92 3.23
C LEU A 86 15.13 0.68 3.63
N GLY A 87 15.82 1.70 4.16
CA GLY A 87 17.26 1.74 4.40
C GLY A 87 17.77 0.73 5.44
N LEU A 88 17.56 -0.55 5.17
CA LEU A 88 18.10 -1.73 5.84
C LEU A 88 19.30 -2.27 5.07
#